data_AF-A0AAD7DBM4-F1
#
_entry.id   AF-A0AAD7DBM4-F1
#
_cell.length_a   1.000
_cell.length_b   1.000
_cell.length_c   1.000
_cell.angle_alpha   90.00
_cell.angle_beta   90.00
_cell.angle_gamma   90.00
#
_symmetry.space_group_name_H-M   'P 1'
#
loop_
_entity.id
_entity.type
_entity.pdbx_description
1 polymer ?
#
loop_
_entity_poly.entity_id
_entity_poly.type
_entity_poly.pdbx_seq_one_letter_code
_entity_poly.pdbx_strand_id
1 'polypeptide(L)'
;MTSCAARNRQVSSRLTDGANGEAPSAVHQSVLAAKPILDLIKKIGKLSPLLPETVPEAPADDDIHRIITRLEHPDRTVAATFNRRFDILFGEDTRGSDGRLKNIRRGDFGMACVVKYLNSIHWESAKIPFDLTEPKLTRIADELEHLCGSGGNLEKRPAKSGGSSTKTKANESSAHTDANSRPSFTKEPGYEQKMDREQAFFGFGDLF
;
A
#
# COMPACT_ATOMS: atom_id res chain seq x y z
N MET A 1 59.02 24.61 30.98
CA MET A 1 58.06 25.20 30.03
C MET A 1 56.68 25.20 30.71
N THR A 2 56.27 26.39 31.17
CA THR A 2 54.91 26.95 31.40
C THR A 2 53.72 25.98 31.23
N SER A 3 52.95 25.58 32.26
CA SER A 3 51.98 26.31 33.12
C SER A 3 50.73 26.87 32.41
N CYS A 4 49.57 26.68 33.07
CA CYS A 4 48.23 27.27 32.84
C CYS A 4 47.39 26.68 31.68
N ALA A 5 46.08 26.42 31.78
CA ALA A 5 45.10 26.64 32.85
C ALA A 5 43.83 25.81 32.58
N ALA A 6 43.21 25.33 33.66
CA ALA A 6 41.84 24.85 33.70
C ALA A 6 40.86 26.00 33.36
N ARG A 7 39.81 25.72 32.58
CA ARG A 7 38.62 26.58 32.50
C ARG A 7 37.35 25.76 32.74
N ASN A 8 37.01 25.78 34.01
CA ASN A 8 35.68 25.67 34.58
C ASN A 8 34.77 26.75 33.94
N ARG A 9 33.62 26.36 33.35
CA ARG A 9 32.56 27.32 33.03
C ARG A 9 31.21 26.80 33.50
N GLN A 10 30.80 27.46 34.57
CA GLN A 10 29.51 27.54 35.23
C GLN A 10 28.28 27.37 34.32
N VAL A 11 27.42 26.46 34.78
CA VAL A 11 26.00 26.68 35.13
C VAL A 11 25.44 28.06 34.79
N SER A 12 24.44 28.10 33.91
CA SER A 12 23.40 29.13 33.91
C SER A 12 22.04 28.45 33.77
N SER A 13 21.46 28.19 34.94
CA SER A 13 20.05 27.95 35.15
C SER A 13 19.26 29.21 34.76
N ARG A 14 18.62 29.20 33.60
CA ARG A 14 17.50 30.11 33.32
C ARG A 14 16.20 29.37 33.63
N LEU A 15 15.72 29.63 34.84
CA LEU A 15 14.30 29.65 35.16
C LEU A 15 13.64 30.67 34.23
N THR A 16 12.72 30.20 33.39
CA THR A 16 11.65 31.04 32.87
C THR A 16 10.34 30.42 33.33
N ASP A 17 9.70 31.16 34.22
CA ASP A 17 8.38 30.94 34.76
C ASP A 17 7.29 30.81 33.69
N GLY A 18 6.37 29.89 33.95
CA GLY A 18 4.94 30.18 33.89
C GLY A 18 4.36 30.63 32.55
N ALA A 19 4.28 29.71 31.59
CA ALA A 19 3.21 29.75 30.59
C ALA A 19 2.34 28.50 30.79
N ASN A 20 1.28 28.64 31.57
CA ASN A 20 0.12 27.73 31.55
C ASN A 20 -0.56 27.87 30.18
N GLY A 21 0.10 27.37 29.13
CA GLY A 21 -0.53 27.07 27.85
C GLY A 21 -1.23 25.75 28.03
N GLU A 22 -2.53 25.81 28.33
CA GLU A 22 -3.45 24.68 28.28
C GLU A 22 -3.23 23.98 26.93
N ALA A 23 -2.50 22.87 26.96
CA ALA A 23 -2.19 22.10 25.77
C ALA A 23 -3.54 21.73 25.14
N PRO A 24 -3.81 22.09 23.87
CA PRO A 24 -5.07 21.76 23.24
C PRO A 24 -5.24 20.25 23.32
N SER A 25 -6.24 19.85 24.10
CA SER A 25 -6.63 18.48 24.36
C SER A 25 -6.68 17.71 23.03
N ALA A 26 -5.71 16.81 22.83
CA ALA A 26 -5.54 15.99 21.63
C ALA A 26 -6.76 15.10 21.30
N VAL A 27 -7.78 15.09 22.17
CA VAL A 27 -8.98 14.28 22.03
C VAL A 27 -9.93 14.84 20.96
N HIS A 28 -9.90 16.14 20.65
CA HIS A 28 -10.80 16.77 19.67
C HIS A 28 -10.39 16.66 18.19
N GLN A 29 -9.16 16.22 17.89
CA GLN A 29 -8.72 16.05 16.48
C GLN A 29 -9.25 14.76 15.82
N SER A 30 -9.75 13.80 16.59
CA SER A 30 -10.08 12.46 16.09
C SER A 30 -11.41 12.38 15.32
N VAL A 31 -12.42 13.19 15.66
CA VAL A 31 -13.77 13.09 15.07
C VAL A 31 -13.94 13.96 13.81
N LEU A 32 -13.21 15.07 13.71
CA LEU A 32 -13.27 15.95 12.53
C LEU A 32 -12.45 15.40 11.34
N ALA A 33 -11.52 14.48 11.59
CA ALA A 33 -10.62 13.92 10.57
C ALA A 33 -11.23 12.77 9.73
N ALA A 34 -12.39 12.23 10.10
CA ALA A 34 -12.98 11.11 9.36
C ALA A 34 -13.66 11.52 8.04
N LYS A 35 -14.22 12.74 7.96
CA LYS A 35 -14.95 13.21 6.78
C LYS A 35 -14.11 13.20 5.49
N PRO A 36 -12.87 13.74 5.48
CA PRO A 36 -12.06 13.73 4.27
C PRO A 36 -11.71 12.30 3.79
N ILE A 37 -11.50 11.36 4.72
CA ILE A 37 -11.27 9.94 4.37
C ILE A 37 -12.49 9.36 3.65
N LEU A 38 -13.71 9.58 4.18
CA LEU A 38 -14.93 9.06 3.57
C LEU A 38 -15.17 9.66 2.18
N ASP A 39 -14.82 10.92 1.98
CA ASP A 39 -14.92 11.57 0.67
C ASP A 39 -13.91 11.00 -0.33
N LEU A 40 -12.69 10.66 0.10
CA LEU A 40 -11.72 9.93 -0.72
C LEU A 40 -12.21 8.53 -1.08
N ILE A 41 -12.81 7.79 -0.15
CA ILE A 41 -13.36 6.45 -0.41
C ILE A 41 -14.50 6.54 -1.44
N LYS A 42 -15.39 7.52 -1.30
CA LYS A 42 -16.45 7.78 -2.29
C LYS A 42 -15.87 8.13 -3.66
N LYS A 43 -14.80 8.94 -3.71
CA LYS A 43 -14.10 9.31 -4.94
C LYS A 43 -13.52 8.06 -5.62
N ILE A 44 -12.78 7.23 -4.90
CA ILE A 44 -12.23 5.96 -5.39
C ILE A 44 -13.35 5.04 -5.88
N GLY A 45 -14.45 4.91 -5.12
CA GLY A 45 -15.61 4.11 -5.50
C GLY A 45 -16.28 4.57 -6.80
N LYS A 46 -16.33 5.88 -7.06
CA LYS A 46 -16.84 6.44 -8.32
C LYS A 46 -15.90 6.22 -9.49
N LEU A 47 -14.59 6.29 -9.28
CA LEU A 47 -13.58 6.15 -10.33
C LEU A 47 -13.30 4.68 -10.71
N SER A 48 -13.38 3.76 -9.74
CA SER A 48 -13.12 2.33 -9.96
C SER A 48 -13.89 1.72 -11.14
N PRO A 49 -15.22 1.94 -11.32
CA PRO A 49 -15.96 1.40 -12.45
C PRO A 49 -15.68 2.14 -13.78
N LEU A 50 -15.06 3.32 -13.73
CA LEU A 50 -14.74 4.14 -14.91
C LEU A 50 -13.37 3.81 -15.53
N LEU A 51 -12.65 2.83 -14.96
CA LEU A 51 -11.34 2.44 -15.46
C LEU A 51 -11.41 1.91 -16.90
N PRO A 52 -10.54 2.40 -17.80
CA PRO A 52 -10.58 2.04 -19.23
C PRO A 52 -10.19 0.58 -19.46
N GLU A 53 -10.59 0.03 -20.61
CA GLU A 53 -10.28 -1.35 -21.01
C GLU A 53 -8.79 -1.65 -21.17
N THR A 54 -7.96 -0.62 -21.30
CA THR A 54 -6.50 -0.73 -21.31
C THR A 54 -5.93 -1.23 -19.98
N VAL A 55 -6.65 -1.06 -18.87
CA VAL A 55 -6.25 -1.60 -17.57
C VAL A 55 -6.72 -3.06 -17.48
N PRO A 56 -5.82 -4.02 -17.22
CA PRO A 56 -6.19 -5.43 -17.17
C PRO A 56 -7.17 -5.71 -16.02
N GLU A 57 -8.08 -6.66 -16.26
CA GLU A 57 -9.00 -7.17 -15.26
C GLU A 57 -8.28 -8.12 -14.29
N ALA A 58 -8.60 -8.02 -13.00
CA ALA A 58 -8.02 -8.87 -11.97
C ALA A 58 -8.63 -10.29 -12.01
N PRO A 59 -7.82 -11.35 -12.12
CA PRO A 59 -8.30 -12.71 -11.91
C PRO A 59 -8.66 -12.98 -10.44
N ALA A 60 -9.37 -14.08 -10.16
CA ALA A 60 -9.74 -14.47 -8.81
C ALA A 60 -8.55 -14.74 -7.86
N ASP A 61 -7.38 -15.09 -8.42
CA ASP A 61 -6.13 -15.31 -7.67
C ASP A 61 -5.17 -14.10 -7.76
N ASP A 62 -5.69 -12.93 -8.13
CA ASP A 62 -4.90 -11.69 -8.16
C ASP A 62 -4.36 -11.34 -6.77
N ASP A 63 -3.17 -10.73 -6.75
CA ASP A 63 -2.50 -10.32 -5.52
C ASP A 63 -3.37 -9.35 -4.69
N ILE A 64 -4.13 -8.46 -5.33
CA ILE A 64 -5.07 -7.56 -4.64
C ILE A 64 -6.08 -8.39 -3.84
N HIS A 65 -6.79 -9.29 -4.50
CA HIS A 65 -7.79 -10.11 -3.85
C HIS A 65 -7.19 -10.97 -2.74
N ARG A 66 -6.04 -11.61 -3.00
CA ARG A 66 -5.34 -12.45 -2.03
C ARG A 66 -4.94 -11.67 -0.78
N ILE A 67 -4.38 -10.47 -0.93
CA ILE A 67 -3.91 -9.65 0.20
C ILE A 67 -5.10 -9.06 0.99
N ILE A 68 -6.16 -8.63 0.32
CA ILE A 68 -7.35 -8.07 0.98
C ILE A 68 -8.16 -9.13 1.71
N THR A 69 -8.26 -10.35 1.19
CA THR A 69 -9.10 -11.40 1.80
C THR A 69 -8.33 -12.28 2.79
N ARG A 70 -7.10 -12.70 2.48
CA ARG A 70 -6.40 -13.74 3.25
C ARG A 70 -5.43 -13.20 4.28
N LEU A 71 -5.07 -11.92 4.23
CA LEU A 71 -4.15 -11.35 5.21
C LEU A 71 -4.90 -11.03 6.51
N GLU A 72 -5.28 -12.08 7.23
CA GLU A 72 -5.76 -11.99 8.60
C GLU A 72 -4.57 -12.10 9.54
N HIS A 73 -4.49 -11.20 10.52
CA HIS A 73 -3.56 -11.32 11.62
C HIS A 73 -4.36 -11.23 12.91
N PRO A 74 -4.56 -12.35 13.62
CA PRO A 74 -5.43 -12.41 14.79
C PRO A 74 -4.98 -11.46 15.91
N ASP A 75 -3.70 -11.08 15.92
CA ASP A 75 -3.10 -10.25 16.97
C ASP A 75 -2.91 -8.77 16.57
N ARG A 76 -3.46 -8.31 15.43
CA ARG A 76 -3.24 -6.94 14.94
C ARG A 76 -4.51 -6.09 14.96
N THR A 77 -4.33 -4.81 15.34
CA THR A 77 -5.39 -3.80 15.27
C THR A 77 -5.82 -3.56 13.83
N VAL A 78 -7.07 -3.08 13.64
CA VAL A 78 -7.60 -2.72 12.31
C VAL A 78 -6.66 -1.74 11.59
N ALA A 79 -6.12 -0.75 12.31
CA ALA A 79 -5.15 0.21 11.77
C ALA A 79 -3.88 -0.47 11.25
N ALA A 80 -3.30 -1.42 12.01
CA ALA A 80 -2.10 -2.13 11.61
C ALA A 80 -2.34 -3.05 10.39
N THR A 81 -3.50 -3.70 10.34
CA THR A 81 -3.91 -4.54 9.21
C THR A 81 -4.13 -3.71 7.94
N PHE A 82 -4.86 -2.59 8.05
CA PHE A 82 -5.04 -1.63 6.96
C PHE A 82 -3.69 -1.14 6.43
N ASN A 83 -2.82 -0.65 7.33
CA ASN A 83 -1.53 -0.08 6.95
C ASN A 83 -0.69 -1.10 6.18
N ARG A 84 -0.59 -2.33 6.69
CA ARG A 84 0.17 -3.41 6.06
C ARG A 84 -0.38 -3.83 4.70
N ARG A 85 -1.70 -4.01 4.58
CA ARG A 85 -2.32 -4.38 3.29
C ARG A 85 -2.01 -3.32 2.22
N PHE A 86 -2.15 -2.04 2.58
CA PHE A 86 -1.89 -0.94 1.66
C PHE A 86 -0.41 -0.71 1.38
N ASP A 87 0.50 -0.99 2.31
CA ASP A 87 1.95 -0.92 2.03
C ASP A 87 2.39 -2.03 1.07
N ILE A 88 1.85 -3.25 1.20
CA ILE A 88 2.18 -4.35 0.28
C ILE A 88 1.62 -4.08 -1.12
N LEU A 89 0.42 -3.48 -1.24
CA LEU A 89 -0.22 -3.27 -2.53
C LEU A 89 0.21 -1.95 -3.20
N PHE A 90 0.25 -0.87 -2.43
CA PHE A 90 0.37 0.52 -2.89
C PHE A 90 1.47 1.31 -2.17
N GLY A 91 2.37 0.60 -1.49
CA GLY A 91 3.54 1.19 -0.86
C GLY A 91 4.49 1.82 -1.87
N GLU A 92 5.46 2.58 -1.37
CA GLU A 92 6.42 3.27 -2.25
C GLU A 92 7.27 2.27 -3.05
N ASP A 93 7.62 1.13 -2.43
CA ASP A 93 8.41 0.07 -3.04
C ASP A 93 7.69 -0.67 -4.18
N THR A 94 6.36 -0.52 -4.30
CA THR A 94 5.60 -1.15 -5.38
C THR A 94 5.47 -0.28 -6.62
N ARG A 95 5.96 0.96 -6.59
CA ARG A 95 5.91 1.85 -7.75
C ARG A 95 6.78 1.36 -8.90
N GLY A 96 6.35 1.69 -10.12
CA GLY A 96 7.16 1.55 -11.32
C GLY A 96 8.31 2.55 -11.35
N SER A 97 9.20 2.40 -12.33
CA SER A 97 10.27 3.37 -12.60
C SER A 97 9.74 4.75 -13.01
N ASP A 98 8.49 4.82 -13.45
CA ASP A 98 7.72 6.02 -13.75
C ASP A 98 7.05 6.66 -12.51
N GLY A 99 7.22 6.05 -11.33
CA GLY A 99 6.60 6.48 -10.08
C GLY A 99 5.09 6.18 -10.00
N ARG A 100 4.53 5.39 -10.93
CA ARG A 100 3.10 5.04 -10.98
C ARG A 100 2.80 3.74 -10.23
N LEU A 101 1.53 3.55 -9.83
CA LEU A 101 1.11 2.30 -9.18
C LEU A 101 0.90 1.19 -10.22
N LYS A 102 1.77 0.18 -10.24
CA LYS A 102 1.70 -0.94 -11.20
C LYS A 102 0.58 -1.95 -10.92
N ASN A 103 0.07 -1.96 -9.69
CA ASN A 103 -0.87 -2.97 -9.19
C ASN A 103 -2.34 -2.60 -9.40
N ILE A 104 -2.67 -1.55 -10.17
CA ILE A 104 -4.08 -1.22 -10.44
C ILE A 104 -4.68 -2.24 -11.42
N ARG A 105 -5.82 -2.82 -11.05
CA ARG A 105 -6.57 -3.81 -11.83
C ARG A 105 -8.07 -3.55 -11.76
N ARG A 106 -8.79 -3.84 -12.84
CA ARG A 106 -10.26 -3.71 -12.90
C ARG A 106 -10.97 -4.95 -12.35
N GLY A 107 -12.30 -4.88 -12.29
CA GLY A 107 -13.17 -6.02 -11.97
C GLY A 107 -13.34 -6.28 -10.47
N ASP A 108 -14.10 -7.33 -10.18
CA ASP A 108 -14.54 -7.70 -8.82
C ASP A 108 -13.40 -8.05 -7.87
N PHE A 109 -12.31 -8.64 -8.40
CA PHE A 109 -11.13 -9.05 -7.65
C PHE A 109 -10.04 -7.96 -7.60
N GLY A 110 -10.23 -6.85 -8.31
CA GLY A 110 -9.30 -5.73 -8.40
C GLY A 110 -9.75 -4.55 -7.54
N MET A 111 -9.88 -3.37 -8.14
CA MET A 111 -10.27 -2.15 -7.42
C MET A 111 -11.65 -2.22 -6.76
N ALA A 112 -12.60 -3.00 -7.31
CA ALA A 112 -13.88 -3.21 -6.64
C ALA A 112 -13.72 -3.95 -5.29
N CYS A 113 -12.78 -4.90 -5.20
CA CYS A 113 -12.43 -5.57 -3.95
C CYS A 113 -11.87 -4.58 -2.91
N VAL A 114 -10.99 -3.68 -3.35
CA VAL A 114 -10.43 -2.62 -2.49
C VAL A 114 -11.54 -1.69 -1.96
N VAL A 115 -12.47 -1.28 -2.82
CA VAL A 115 -13.61 -0.44 -2.41
C VAL A 115 -14.51 -1.17 -1.42
N LYS A 116 -14.83 -2.45 -1.66
CA LYS A 116 -15.59 -3.29 -0.72
C LYS A 116 -14.91 -3.35 0.65
N TYR A 117 -13.59 -3.53 0.68
CA TYR A 117 -12.80 -3.53 1.91
C TYR A 117 -12.79 -2.18 2.64
N LEU A 118 -12.62 -1.07 1.90
CA LEU A 118 -12.64 0.26 2.50
C LEU A 118 -14.01 0.58 3.12
N ASN A 119 -15.10 0.13 2.49
CA ASN A 119 -16.45 0.30 3.03
C ASN A 119 -16.76 -0.63 4.22
N SER A 120 -16.04 -1.75 4.39
CA SER A 120 -16.23 -2.64 5.53
C SER A 120 -15.55 -2.14 6.81
N ILE A 121 -14.67 -1.14 6.73
CA ILE A 121 -13.99 -0.58 7.90
C ILE A 121 -14.90 0.45 8.58
N HIS A 122 -15.12 0.28 9.89
CA HIS A 122 -15.76 1.30 10.72
C HIS A 122 -14.78 2.43 11.08
N TRP A 123 -14.56 3.36 10.15
CA TRP A 123 -13.52 4.42 10.25
C TRP A 123 -13.57 5.25 11.53
N GLU A 124 -14.77 5.54 12.03
CA GLU A 124 -14.96 6.31 13.27
C GLU A 124 -14.49 5.54 14.52
N SER A 125 -14.72 4.23 14.56
CA SER A 125 -14.39 3.37 15.69
C SER A 125 -12.99 2.76 15.60
N ALA A 126 -12.43 2.65 14.39
CA ALA A 126 -11.19 1.94 14.13
C ALA A 126 -9.93 2.69 14.61
N LYS A 127 -10.06 3.96 15.04
CA LYS A 127 -8.96 4.81 15.54
C LYS A 127 -7.73 4.80 14.63
N ILE A 128 -7.96 4.76 13.31
CA ILE A 128 -6.88 4.74 12.31
C ILE A 128 -6.33 6.16 12.20
N PRO A 129 -5.01 6.39 12.35
CA PRO A 129 -4.44 7.73 12.22
C PRO A 129 -4.66 8.30 10.83
N PHE A 130 -5.27 9.49 10.77
CA PHE A 130 -5.56 10.19 9.52
C PHE A 130 -4.31 10.37 8.65
N ASP A 131 -3.22 10.83 9.27
CA ASP A 131 -1.93 11.11 8.62
C ASP A 131 -1.33 9.90 7.89
N LEU A 132 -1.71 8.68 8.29
CA LEU A 132 -1.25 7.44 7.64
C LEU A 132 -2.19 6.98 6.53
N THR A 133 -3.48 7.29 6.65
CA THR A 133 -4.52 6.83 5.71
C THR A 133 -4.67 7.77 4.53
N GLU A 134 -4.76 9.08 4.79
CA GLU A 134 -4.99 10.10 3.77
C GLU A 134 -4.00 10.02 2.60
N PRO A 135 -2.66 9.99 2.80
CA PRO A 135 -1.73 9.96 1.67
C PRO A 135 -1.85 8.69 0.83
N LYS A 136 -2.27 7.56 1.42
CA LYS A 136 -2.45 6.30 0.69
C LYS A 136 -3.71 6.31 -0.17
N LEU A 137 -4.81 6.83 0.37
CA LEU A 137 -6.07 6.93 -0.37
C LEU A 137 -5.98 8.01 -1.46
N THR A 138 -5.37 9.15 -1.16
CA THR A 138 -5.14 10.22 -2.14
C THR A 138 -4.33 9.70 -3.32
N ARG A 139 -3.24 8.97 -3.05
CA ARG A 139 -2.41 8.35 -4.10
C ARG A 139 -3.18 7.41 -5.02
N ILE A 140 -4.06 6.58 -4.47
CA ILE A 140 -4.92 5.70 -5.27
C ILE A 140 -5.90 6.54 -6.08
N ALA A 141 -6.54 7.55 -5.48
CA ALA A 141 -7.48 8.42 -6.18
C ALA A 141 -6.82 9.14 -7.36
N ASP A 142 -5.62 9.70 -7.18
CA ASP A 142 -4.84 10.39 -8.21
C ASP A 142 -4.43 9.44 -9.34
N GLU A 143 -4.06 8.20 -9.00
CA GLU A 143 -3.75 7.18 -10.00
C GLU A 143 -4.99 6.82 -10.83
N LEU A 144 -6.15 6.61 -10.18
CA LEU A 144 -7.39 6.33 -10.87
C LEU A 144 -7.83 7.51 -11.76
N GLU A 145 -7.71 8.75 -11.30
CA GLU A 145 -8.02 9.94 -12.09
C GLU A 145 -7.14 10.02 -13.34
N HIS A 146 -5.86 9.73 -13.22
CA HIS A 146 -4.95 9.72 -14.36
C HIS A 146 -5.30 8.62 -15.37
N LEU A 147 -5.63 7.41 -14.91
CA LEU A 147 -6.01 6.30 -15.78
C LEU A 147 -7.35 6.59 -16.48
N CYS A 148 -8.34 7.13 -15.77
CA CYS A 148 -9.63 7.52 -16.34
C CYS A 148 -9.50 8.71 -17.31
N GLY A 149 -8.69 9.72 -16.97
CA GLY A 149 -8.47 10.90 -17.81
C GLY A 149 -7.66 10.63 -19.07
N SER A 150 -6.76 9.64 -19.04
CA SER A 150 -5.93 9.26 -20.19
C SER A 150 -6.70 8.47 -21.27
N GLY A 151 -7.85 7.89 -20.93
CA GLY A 151 -8.68 7.12 -21.86
C GLY A 151 -9.41 7.96 -22.93
N GLY A 152 -9.47 9.29 -22.77
CA GLY A 152 -10.27 10.18 -23.64
C GLY A 152 -9.49 10.95 -24.70
N ASN A 153 -8.17 10.83 -24.80
CA ASN A 153 -7.35 11.69 -25.69
C ASN A 153 -6.35 10.92 -26.56
N LEU A 154 -6.78 9.77 -27.11
CA LEU A 154 -6.05 9.02 -28.15
C LEU A 154 -6.54 9.31 -29.57
N GLU A 155 -7.17 10.48 -29.80
CA GLU A 155 -7.41 10.97 -31.16
C GLU A 155 -6.41 12.09 -31.51
N LYS A 156 -5.61 11.84 -32.54
CA LYS A 156 -4.54 12.69 -33.13
C LYS A 156 -3.16 12.63 -32.47
N ARG A 157 -2.52 11.46 -32.60
CA ARG A 157 -1.09 11.46 -32.92
C ARG A 157 -0.95 11.73 -34.43
N PRO A 158 -0.42 12.89 -34.89
CA PRO A 158 -0.11 13.06 -36.30
C PRO A 158 0.98 12.05 -36.67
N ALA A 159 0.71 11.26 -37.71
CA ALA A 159 1.70 10.42 -38.35
C ALA A 159 2.90 11.29 -38.76
N LYS A 160 4.00 11.20 -38.00
CA LYS A 160 5.32 11.54 -38.53
C LYS A 160 5.99 10.24 -38.95
N SER A 161 5.75 9.95 -40.23
CA SER A 161 6.70 9.27 -41.09
C SER A 161 8.09 9.87 -40.90
N GLY A 162 9.08 9.00 -40.67
CA GLY A 162 10.47 9.39 -40.48
C GLY A 162 11.31 8.15 -40.36
N GLY A 163 11.49 7.47 -41.50
CA GLY A 163 12.37 6.32 -41.59
C GLY A 163 13.82 6.71 -41.27
N SER A 164 14.53 5.80 -40.62
CA SER A 164 15.96 5.66 -40.84
C SER A 164 16.37 4.21 -40.59
N SER A 165 16.64 3.53 -41.69
CA SER A 165 17.19 2.19 -41.78
C SER A 165 18.68 2.20 -41.44
N THR A 166 19.12 1.35 -40.50
CA THR A 166 20.49 0.79 -40.43
C THR A 166 20.40 -0.54 -39.68
N LYS A 167 20.24 -1.68 -40.36
CA LYS A 167 21.29 -2.57 -40.91
C LYS A 167 22.33 -3.06 -39.87
N THR A 168 22.02 -4.22 -39.29
CA THR A 168 22.82 -5.46 -39.20
C THR A 168 24.24 -5.40 -38.63
N LYS A 169 24.49 -6.17 -37.55
CA LYS A 169 25.46 -7.28 -37.57
C LYS A 169 25.25 -8.26 -36.42
N ALA A 170 25.07 -9.52 -36.80
CA ALA A 170 25.22 -10.69 -35.95
C ALA A 170 26.68 -10.81 -35.47
N ASN A 171 26.87 -11.33 -34.26
CA ASN A 171 28.07 -12.09 -33.95
C ASN A 171 27.72 -13.22 -32.98
N GLU A 172 27.88 -14.44 -33.47
CA GLU A 172 27.85 -15.69 -32.72
C GLU A 172 29.18 -15.91 -31.96
N SER A 173 29.19 -16.96 -31.13
CA SER A 173 30.27 -17.53 -30.32
C SER A 173 30.43 -16.87 -28.94
N SER A 174 30.64 -17.58 -27.84
CA SER A 174 31.07 -18.96 -27.63
C SER A 174 30.68 -19.42 -26.23
N ALA A 175 30.59 -20.73 -26.07
CA ALA A 175 30.37 -21.45 -24.83
C ALA A 175 31.32 -21.05 -23.69
N HIS A 176 30.79 -21.01 -22.46
CA HIS A 176 31.51 -21.56 -21.32
C HIS A 176 30.51 -22.16 -20.33
N THR A 177 30.58 -23.49 -20.23
CA THR A 177 30.10 -24.28 -19.10
C THR A 177 30.84 -23.84 -17.84
N ASP A 178 30.10 -23.58 -16.76
CA ASP A 178 30.58 -23.91 -15.42
C ASP A 178 29.41 -24.37 -14.56
N ALA A 179 29.46 -25.67 -14.29
CA ALA A 179 28.70 -26.34 -13.27
C ALA A 179 29.08 -25.72 -11.92
N ASN A 180 28.13 -25.10 -11.24
CA ASN A 180 28.31 -24.82 -9.83
C ASN A 180 27.03 -25.12 -9.03
N SER A 181 27.06 -26.33 -8.46
CA SER A 181 26.65 -26.62 -7.09
C SER A 181 25.29 -26.10 -6.67
N ARG A 182 24.25 -26.86 -7.02
CA ARG A 182 22.95 -26.81 -6.35
C ARG A 182 23.08 -27.52 -4.99
N PRO A 183 23.00 -26.81 -3.84
CA PRO A 183 22.92 -27.49 -2.55
C PRO A 183 21.62 -28.29 -2.50
N SER A 184 21.78 -29.59 -2.22
CA SER A 184 20.71 -30.51 -1.89
C SER A 184 19.95 -29.99 -0.68
N PHE A 185 18.73 -29.51 -0.90
CA PHE A 185 17.79 -29.17 0.16
C PHE A 185 17.39 -30.48 0.84
N THR A 186 17.95 -30.72 2.02
CA THR A 186 17.56 -31.79 2.92
C THR A 186 16.08 -31.65 3.23
N LYS A 187 15.31 -32.71 2.93
CA LYS A 187 13.95 -32.90 3.42
C LYS A 187 13.94 -32.79 4.95
N GLU A 188 13.32 -31.75 5.50
CA GLU A 188 12.93 -31.78 6.90
C GLU A 188 11.73 -32.72 7.09
N PRO A 189 11.72 -33.53 8.15
CA PRO A 189 10.61 -34.40 8.49
C PRO A 189 9.40 -33.56 8.94
N GLY A 190 8.24 -33.92 8.40
CA GLY A 190 6.96 -33.28 8.70
C GLY A 190 6.65 -33.31 10.18
N TYR A 191 6.29 -32.14 10.72
CA TYR A 191 5.52 -32.05 11.94
C TYR A 191 4.05 -32.27 11.55
N GLU A 192 3.58 -33.48 11.81
CA GLU A 192 2.18 -33.84 11.72
C GLU A 192 1.46 -33.19 12.92
N GLN A 193 0.98 -31.96 12.73
CA GLN A 193 0.24 -31.24 13.77
C GLN A 193 -1.19 -31.80 13.80
N LYS A 194 -1.39 -32.87 14.57
CA LYS A 194 -2.73 -33.37 14.92
C LYS A 194 -3.44 -32.32 15.77
N MET A 195 -4.28 -31.51 15.13
CA MET A 195 -5.28 -30.70 15.79
C MET A 195 -6.49 -31.60 16.07
N ASP A 196 -6.40 -32.37 17.15
CA ASP A 196 -7.59 -32.86 17.84
C ASP A 196 -8.13 -31.70 18.68
N ARG A 197 -9.15 -31.00 18.20
CA ARG A 197 -10.17 -30.45 19.10
C ARG A 197 -11.46 -30.06 18.41
N GLU A 198 -12.45 -30.89 18.67
CA GLU A 198 -13.85 -30.54 18.70
C GLU A 198 -14.11 -29.17 19.36
N GLN A 199 -15.21 -28.56 18.92
CA GLN A 199 -16.06 -27.57 19.59
C GLN A 199 -16.15 -26.19 18.92
N ALA A 200 -17.32 -25.99 18.28
CA ALA A 200 -18.20 -24.81 18.24
C ALA A 200 -18.71 -24.67 16.80
N PHE A 201 -19.88 -25.19 16.40
CA PHE A 201 -21.22 -24.95 16.96
C PHE A 201 -21.46 -23.48 17.33
N PHE A 202 -21.56 -22.63 16.32
CA PHE A 202 -22.48 -21.48 16.38
C PHE A 202 -23.19 -21.35 15.04
N GLY A 203 -24.51 -21.57 15.10
CA GLY A 203 -25.41 -21.41 13.97
C GLY A 203 -25.49 -19.96 13.52
N PHE A 204 -25.34 -19.77 12.22
CA PHE A 204 -25.85 -18.60 11.54
C PHE A 204 -27.36 -18.75 11.46
N GLY A 205 -28.07 -18.06 12.35
CA GLY A 205 -29.47 -17.77 12.18
C GLY A 205 -29.63 -16.73 11.08
N ASP A 206 -30.32 -17.13 10.02
CA ASP A 206 -30.94 -16.24 9.04
C ASP A 206 -31.80 -15.19 9.75
N LEU A 207 -31.54 -13.91 9.48
CA LEU A 207 -32.58 -12.89 9.56
C LEU A 207 -32.65 -12.18 8.21
N PHE A 208 -33.76 -12.45 7.54
CA PHE A 208 -34.38 -11.59 6.53
C PHE A 208 -34.82 -10.25 7.13
#